data_AF-A0AAE2XZY7-F1
#
_entry.id   AF-A0AAE2XZY7-F1
#
_cell.length_a   1.000
_cell.length_b   1.000
_cell.length_c   1.000
_cell.angle_alpha   90.00
_cell.angle_beta   90.00
_cell.angle_gamma   90.00
#
_symmetry.space_group_name_H-M   'P 1'
#
loop_
_entity.id
_entity.type
_entity.pdbx_description
1 polymer ?
#
loop_
_entity_poly.entity_id
_entity_poly.type
_entity_poly.pdbx_seq_one_letter_code
_entity_poly.pdbx_strand_id
1 'polypeptide(L)'
;PERLRLEWIPASGGVLFAEVVEDFTNQLLSLGPSPLAGGNPDKNIMELLAVVRDTVADVRLRELVGKKRQITEKGNVYGEVVSKEEFERRLTEYIDDEFDRHRILRMVKDRSLSVKELAERLNLSPQRVLRHIAAMRRKNLVAVERIEGRSPLYMALEV
;
A
#
# COMPACT_ATOMS: atom_id res chain seq x y z
N PRO A 1 10.15 3.53 11.87
CA PRO A 1 11.26 3.74 10.91
C PRO A 1 12.58 3.08 11.32
N GLU A 2 12.88 2.96 12.61
CA GLU A 2 14.18 2.45 13.11
C GLU A 2 14.32 0.92 13.11
N ARG A 3 13.21 0.18 12.95
CA ARG A 3 13.19 -1.30 12.96
C ARG A 3 13.21 -1.93 11.56
N LEU A 4 13.48 -1.14 10.52
CA LEU A 4 13.61 -1.58 9.14
C LEU A 4 14.78 -0.82 8.51
N ARG A 5 15.71 -1.54 7.88
CA ARG A 5 16.87 -0.97 7.20
C ARG A 5 17.04 -1.66 5.84
N LEU A 6 17.31 -0.86 4.80
CA LEU A 6 17.67 -1.34 3.47
C LEU A 6 19.10 -0.88 3.17
N GLU A 7 20.02 -1.81 2.96
CA GLU A 7 21.42 -1.54 2.63
C GLU A 7 21.85 -2.32 1.39
N TRP A 8 22.64 -1.67 0.54
CA TRP A 8 23.20 -2.29 -0.67
C TRP A 8 24.63 -2.73 -0.41
N ILE A 9 24.85 -4.04 -0.32
CA ILE A 9 26.17 -4.61 -0.02
C ILE A 9 26.67 -5.39 -1.24
N PRO A 10 27.90 -5.11 -1.73
CA PRO A 10 28.47 -5.86 -2.84
C PRO A 10 28.74 -7.32 -2.45
N ALA A 11 28.71 -8.24 -3.41
CA ALA A 11 28.85 -9.67 -3.16
C ALA A 11 30.18 -10.08 -2.47
N SER A 12 31.23 -9.28 -2.64
CA SER A 12 32.53 -9.48 -1.98
C SER A 12 32.64 -8.83 -0.58
N GLY A 13 31.60 -8.11 -0.13
CA GLY A 13 31.61 -7.30 1.09
C GLY A 13 31.23 -8.06 2.36
N GLY A 14 31.79 -9.25 2.58
CA GLY A 14 31.41 -10.10 3.73
C GLY A 14 31.63 -9.43 5.10
N VAL A 15 32.72 -8.70 5.26
CA VAL A 15 33.01 -7.92 6.49
C VAL A 15 31.96 -6.82 6.69
N LEU A 16 31.69 -6.04 5.65
CA LEU A 16 30.68 -4.98 5.68
C LEU A 16 29.27 -5.52 5.99
N PHE A 17 28.92 -6.70 5.47
CA PHE A 17 27.67 -7.36 5.81
C PHE A 17 27.58 -7.67 7.30
N ALA A 18 28.65 -8.24 7.89
CA ALA A 18 28.67 -8.56 9.32
C ALA A 18 28.52 -7.29 10.17
N GLU A 19 29.26 -6.23 9.84
CA GLU A 19 29.18 -4.93 10.53
C GLU A 19 27.78 -4.34 10.46
N VAL A 20 27.16 -4.29 9.28
CA VAL A 20 25.79 -3.75 9.10
C VAL A 20 24.76 -4.55 9.90
N VAL A 21 24.88 -5.89 9.91
CA VAL A 21 23.97 -6.77 10.66
C VAL A 21 24.17 -6.61 12.16
N GLU A 22 25.41 -6.53 12.63
CA GLU A 22 25.73 -6.29 14.05
C GLU A 22 25.19 -4.94 14.52
N ASP A 23 25.46 -3.86 13.78
CA ASP A 23 24.96 -2.52 14.08
C ASP A 23 23.44 -2.47 14.13
N PHE A 24 22.78 -3.07 13.15
CA PHE A 24 21.32 -3.11 13.13
C PHE A 24 20.75 -3.98 14.25
N THR A 25 21.41 -5.08 14.61
CA THR A 25 21.01 -5.92 15.75
C THR A 25 21.13 -5.14 17.06
N ASN A 26 22.23 -4.43 17.27
CA ASN A 26 22.44 -3.58 18.45
C ASN A 26 21.38 -2.47 18.53
N GLN A 27 20.99 -1.88 17.40
CA GLN A 27 19.87 -0.95 17.33
C GLN A 27 18.54 -1.62 17.70
N LEU A 28 18.24 -2.82 17.21
CA LEU A 28 17.01 -3.52 17.55
C LEU A 28 16.94 -3.88 19.05
N LEU A 29 18.07 -4.27 19.64
CA LEU A 29 18.18 -4.57 21.06
C LEU A 29 17.94 -3.32 21.93
N SER A 30 18.51 -2.17 21.55
CA SER A 30 18.31 -0.92 22.29
C SER A 30 16.87 -0.40 22.22
N LEU A 31 16.17 -0.66 21.12
CA LEU A 31 14.74 -0.34 20.98
C LEU A 31 13.82 -1.29 21.78
N GLY A 32 14.32 -2.43 22.25
CA GLY A 32 13.55 -3.42 22.99
C GLY A 32 12.59 -4.27 22.15
N PRO A 33 11.64 -4.99 22.77
CA PRO A 33 10.69 -5.86 22.06
C PRO A 33 9.86 -5.11 21.01
N SER A 34 9.53 -5.80 19.92
CA SER A 34 8.68 -5.23 18.88
C SER A 34 7.25 -5.00 19.39
N PRO A 35 6.61 -3.86 19.10
CA PRO A 35 5.19 -3.62 19.41
C PRO A 35 4.23 -4.54 18.62
N LEU A 36 4.78 -5.31 17.68
CA LEU A 36 4.07 -6.30 16.87
C LEU A 36 4.22 -7.74 17.39
N ALA A 37 5.06 -7.94 18.40
CA ALA A 37 5.33 -9.24 19.00
C ALA A 37 4.76 -9.32 20.44
N GLY A 38 4.51 -10.53 20.94
CA GLY A 38 4.02 -10.77 22.30
C GLY A 38 2.50 -10.97 22.40
N GLY A 39 1.97 -10.96 23.63
CA GLY A 39 0.57 -11.32 23.92
C GLY A 39 -0.49 -10.24 23.61
N ASN A 40 -0.07 -9.00 23.33
CA ASN A 40 -0.99 -7.90 23.02
C ASN A 40 -0.37 -6.95 21.96
N PRO A 41 -0.31 -7.36 20.69
CA PRO A 41 0.22 -6.53 19.62
C PRO A 41 -0.67 -5.31 19.37
N ASP A 42 -0.07 -4.20 18.94
CA ASP A 42 -0.82 -2.99 18.58
C ASP A 42 -1.74 -3.25 17.38
N LYS A 43 -3.06 -3.23 17.62
CA LYS A 43 -4.08 -3.52 16.61
C LYS A 43 -4.05 -2.55 15.44
N ASN A 44 -3.79 -1.26 15.69
CA ASN A 44 -3.76 -0.26 14.63
C ASN A 44 -2.61 -0.52 13.66
N ILE A 45 -1.44 -0.88 14.19
CA ILE A 45 -0.29 -1.19 13.36
C ILE A 45 -0.51 -2.53 12.62
N MET A 46 -1.13 -3.53 13.27
CA MET A 46 -1.47 -4.79 12.64
C MET A 46 -2.46 -4.61 11.46
N GLU A 47 -3.49 -3.79 11.64
CA GLU A 47 -4.44 -3.46 10.58
C GLU A 47 -3.75 -2.71 9.42
N LEU A 48 -2.88 -1.75 9.73
CA LEU A 48 -2.09 -1.03 8.74
C LEU A 48 -1.18 -1.98 7.95
N LEU A 49 -0.49 -2.90 8.62
CA LEU A 49 0.36 -3.89 7.97
C LEU A 49 -0.45 -4.84 7.09
N ALA A 50 -1.66 -5.19 7.48
CA ALA A 50 -2.54 -6.01 6.66
C ALA A 50 -2.94 -5.26 5.37
N VAL A 51 -3.25 -3.96 5.45
CA VAL A 51 -3.46 -3.11 4.26
C VAL A 51 -2.22 -3.08 3.38
N VAL A 52 -1.04 -2.84 3.95
CA VAL A 52 0.22 -2.79 3.21
C VAL A 52 0.46 -4.11 2.49
N ARG A 53 0.30 -5.24 3.19
CA ARG A 53 0.42 -6.58 2.63
C ARG A 53 -0.51 -6.79 1.45
N ASP A 54 -1.79 -6.44 1.58
CA ASP A 54 -2.78 -6.61 0.52
C ASP A 54 -2.44 -5.71 -0.69
N THR A 55 -1.95 -4.49 -0.44
CA THR A 55 -1.51 -3.54 -1.47
C THR A 55 -0.31 -4.07 -2.26
N VAL A 56 0.74 -4.55 -1.59
CA VAL A 56 1.94 -5.08 -2.28
C VAL A 56 1.68 -6.43 -2.95
N ALA A 57 0.67 -7.16 -2.48
CA ALA A 57 0.24 -8.41 -3.11
C ALA A 57 -0.55 -8.21 -4.40
N ASP A 58 -1.00 -6.97 -4.70
CA ASP A 58 -1.76 -6.65 -5.91
C ASP A 58 -1.07 -7.15 -7.18
N VAL A 59 -1.84 -7.87 -7.99
CA VAL A 59 -1.33 -8.54 -9.19
C VAL A 59 -0.80 -7.52 -10.19
N ARG A 60 -1.52 -6.41 -10.37
CA ARG A 60 -1.15 -5.38 -11.35
C ARG A 60 0.10 -4.61 -10.91
N LEU A 61 0.25 -4.32 -9.62
CA LEU A 61 1.48 -3.75 -9.08
C LEU A 61 2.68 -4.66 -9.39
N ARG A 62 2.55 -5.96 -9.10
CA ARG A 62 3.59 -6.95 -9.35
C ARG A 62 3.96 -7.04 -10.84
N GLU A 63 2.96 -7.07 -11.71
CA GLU A 63 3.16 -7.06 -13.16
C GLU A 63 3.87 -5.78 -13.64
N LEU A 64 3.49 -4.62 -13.11
CA LEU A 64 4.09 -3.33 -13.46
C LEU A 64 5.57 -3.30 -13.08
N VAL A 65 5.90 -3.70 -11.85
CA VAL A 65 7.28 -3.80 -11.37
C VAL A 65 8.09 -4.80 -12.21
N GLY A 66 7.51 -5.96 -12.54
CA GLY A 66 8.16 -6.95 -13.40
C GLY A 66 8.46 -6.46 -14.82
N LYS A 67 7.67 -5.50 -15.32
CA LYS A 67 7.84 -4.88 -16.65
C LYS A 67 8.74 -3.64 -16.65
N LYS A 68 9.28 -3.20 -15.49
CA LYS A 68 10.12 -2.00 -15.38
C LYS A 68 11.17 -1.91 -16.48
N ARG A 69 12.01 -2.94 -16.61
CA ARG A 69 13.10 -2.97 -17.61
C ARG A 69 12.57 -2.87 -19.05
N GLN A 70 11.46 -3.55 -19.36
CA GLN A 70 10.85 -3.47 -20.68
C GLN A 70 10.39 -2.03 -20.98
N ILE A 71 9.75 -1.38 -20.01
CA ILE A 71 9.18 -0.04 -20.16
C ILE A 71 10.26 1.05 -20.22
N THR A 72 11.33 0.93 -19.42
CA THR A 72 12.35 1.99 -19.26
C THR A 72 13.61 1.81 -20.11
N GLU A 73 13.83 0.64 -20.70
CA GLU A 73 15.03 0.38 -21.51
C GLU A 73 14.71 -0.11 -22.92
N LYS A 74 13.73 -1.01 -23.08
CA LYS A 74 13.41 -1.61 -24.38
C LYS A 74 12.34 -0.84 -25.16
N GLY A 75 11.42 -0.18 -24.45
CA GLY A 75 10.30 0.56 -25.04
C GLY A 75 9.12 -0.31 -25.48
N ASN A 76 8.10 0.35 -26.03
CA ASN A 76 6.89 -0.28 -26.58
C ASN A 76 7.08 -0.67 -28.06
N VAL A 77 6.02 -1.19 -28.70
CA VAL A 77 6.04 -1.60 -30.12
C VAL A 77 6.30 -0.46 -31.11
N TYR A 78 6.19 0.79 -30.67
CA TYR A 78 6.49 2.00 -31.45
C TYR A 78 7.89 2.56 -31.17
N GLY A 79 8.68 1.89 -30.32
CA GLY A 79 10.01 2.33 -29.91
C GLY A 79 10.01 3.43 -28.85
N GLU A 80 8.84 3.76 -28.26
CA GLU A 80 8.75 4.77 -27.21
C GLU A 80 9.22 4.18 -25.88
N VAL A 81 10.12 4.90 -25.20
CA VAL A 81 10.68 4.53 -23.90
C VAL A 81 10.22 5.54 -22.86
N VAL A 82 9.75 5.05 -21.72
CA VAL A 82 9.40 5.90 -20.57
C VAL A 82 10.66 6.12 -19.74
N SER A 83 10.93 7.35 -19.31
CA SER A 83 12.08 7.59 -18.43
C SER A 83 11.94 6.85 -17.10
N LYS A 84 13.05 6.54 -16.45
CA LYS A 84 13.02 5.87 -15.14
C LYS A 84 12.29 6.72 -14.12
N GLU A 85 12.51 8.03 -14.15
CA GLU A 85 11.92 9.01 -13.23
C GLU A 85 10.40 9.07 -13.40
N GLU A 86 9.91 9.07 -14.65
CA GLU A 86 8.48 9.05 -14.91
C GLU A 86 7.85 7.72 -14.49
N PHE A 87 8.53 6.60 -14.76
CA PHE A 87 8.06 5.28 -14.33
C PHE A 87 7.92 5.21 -12.81
N GLU A 88 8.95 5.62 -12.06
CA GLU A 88 8.92 5.61 -10.59
C GLU A 88 7.83 6.54 -10.03
N ARG A 89 7.65 7.73 -10.62
CA ARG A 89 6.56 8.63 -10.24
C ARG A 89 5.19 7.97 -10.41
N ARG A 90 4.92 7.39 -11.59
CA ARG A 90 3.65 6.71 -11.87
C ARG A 90 3.45 5.46 -11.02
N LEU A 91 4.53 4.72 -10.73
CA LEU A 91 4.50 3.56 -9.85
C LEU A 91 4.12 3.98 -8.42
N THR A 92 4.70 5.07 -7.92
CA THR A 92 4.41 5.62 -6.59
C THR A 92 2.96 6.07 -6.50
N GLU A 93 2.48 6.84 -7.48
CA GLU A 93 1.08 7.26 -7.59
C GLU A 93 0.12 6.05 -7.60
N TYR A 94 0.49 4.98 -8.32
CA TYR A 94 -0.30 3.75 -8.34
C TYR A 94 -0.34 3.05 -6.98
N ILE A 95 0.81 2.97 -6.29
CA ILE A 95 0.92 2.37 -4.96
C ILE A 95 0.03 3.14 -3.97
N ASP A 96 0.12 4.48 -3.95
CA ASP A 96 -0.70 5.32 -3.08
C ASP A 96 -2.20 5.12 -3.33
N ASP A 97 -2.58 5.07 -4.61
CA ASP A 97 -3.95 4.87 -5.03
C ASP A 97 -4.48 3.47 -4.67
N GLU A 98 -3.66 2.43 -4.75
CA GLU A 98 -4.03 1.06 -4.37
C GLU A 98 -4.05 0.88 -2.85
N PHE A 99 -3.14 1.55 -2.14
CA PHE A 99 -3.11 1.61 -0.69
C PHE A 99 -4.40 2.22 -0.15
N ASP A 100 -4.82 3.38 -0.67
CA ASP A 100 -6.08 4.01 -0.25
C ASP A 100 -7.31 3.16 -0.57
N ARG A 101 -7.32 2.45 -1.71
CA ARG A 101 -8.39 1.49 -2.04
C ARG A 101 -8.49 0.37 -1.02
N HIS A 102 -7.37 -0.25 -0.65
CA HIS A 102 -7.35 -1.30 0.36
C HIS A 102 -7.77 -0.79 1.74
N ARG A 103 -7.37 0.43 2.13
CA ARG A 103 -7.85 1.06 3.36
C ARG A 103 -9.37 1.21 3.35
N ILE A 104 -9.93 1.76 2.28
CA ILE A 104 -11.39 1.92 2.14
C ILE A 104 -12.09 0.57 2.19
N LEU A 105 -11.64 -0.43 1.42
CA LEU A 105 -12.23 -1.76 1.35
C LEU A 105 -12.32 -2.42 2.72
N ARG A 106 -11.26 -2.33 3.53
CA ARG A 106 -11.28 -2.87 4.90
C ARG A 106 -12.27 -2.13 5.78
N MET A 107 -12.36 -0.79 5.70
CA MET A 107 -13.33 -0.04 6.49
C MET A 107 -14.78 -0.40 6.15
N VAL A 108 -15.08 -0.58 4.86
CA VAL A 108 -16.45 -0.90 4.39
C VAL A 108 -16.78 -2.39 4.45
N LYS A 109 -15.83 -3.24 4.87
CA LYS A 109 -16.04 -4.67 5.09
C LYS A 109 -16.80 -4.93 6.39
N ASP A 110 -16.44 -4.20 7.45
CA ASP A 110 -17.05 -4.41 8.77
C ASP A 110 -18.39 -3.68 8.92
N ARG A 111 -18.52 -2.51 8.26
CA ARG A 111 -19.74 -1.70 8.30
C ARG A 111 -19.84 -0.79 7.07
N SER A 112 -21.06 -0.53 6.61
CA SER A 112 -21.26 0.42 5.51
C SER A 112 -20.93 1.85 5.94
N LEU A 113 -20.22 2.59 5.08
CA LEU A 113 -19.77 3.95 5.36
C LEU A 113 -20.04 4.89 4.19
N SER A 114 -20.34 6.14 4.52
CA SER A 114 -20.42 7.22 3.53
C SER A 114 -19.03 7.73 3.12
N VAL A 115 -18.96 8.43 1.98
CA VAL A 115 -17.73 9.11 1.52
C VAL A 115 -17.20 10.08 2.58
N LYS A 116 -18.10 10.77 3.29
CA LYS A 116 -17.72 11.75 4.33
C LYS A 116 -17.04 11.06 5.51
N GLU A 117 -17.62 9.97 6.02
CA GLU A 117 -17.02 9.22 7.13
C GLU A 117 -15.67 8.58 6.74
N LEU A 118 -15.57 8.05 5.53
CA LEU A 118 -14.31 7.51 5.00
C LEU A 118 -13.23 8.59 4.88
N ALA A 119 -13.58 9.78 4.39
CA ALA A 119 -12.66 10.90 4.27
C ALA A 119 -12.11 11.33 5.63
N GLU A 120 -12.98 11.46 6.64
CA GLU A 120 -12.58 11.82 8.00
C GLU A 120 -11.69 10.74 8.64
N ARG A 121 -12.08 9.47 8.56
CA ARG A 121 -11.36 8.36 9.20
C ARG A 121 -10.00 8.06 8.55
N LEU A 122 -9.91 8.22 7.23
CA LEU A 122 -8.69 7.91 6.48
C LEU A 122 -7.77 9.12 6.33
N ASN A 123 -8.20 10.30 6.78
CA ASN A 123 -7.54 11.59 6.56
C ASN A 123 -7.31 11.87 5.06
N LEU A 124 -8.36 11.69 4.26
CA LEU A 124 -8.37 11.89 2.81
C LEU A 124 -9.39 12.95 2.42
N SER A 125 -9.23 13.58 1.26
CA SER A 125 -10.27 14.47 0.75
C SER A 125 -11.51 13.68 0.30
N PRO A 126 -12.74 14.22 0.48
CA PRO A 126 -13.96 13.57 -0.03
C PRO A 126 -13.90 13.27 -1.52
N GLN A 127 -13.26 14.14 -2.31
CA GLN A 127 -13.08 13.96 -3.75
C GLN A 127 -12.20 12.73 -4.05
N ARG A 128 -11.10 12.54 -3.31
CA ARG A 128 -10.20 11.39 -3.46
C ARG A 128 -10.92 10.09 -3.10
N VAL A 129 -11.63 10.08 -1.98
CA VAL A 129 -12.45 8.92 -1.57
C VAL A 129 -13.51 8.59 -2.61
N LEU A 130 -14.26 9.58 -3.10
CA LEU A 130 -15.29 9.36 -4.12
C LEU A 130 -14.70 8.77 -5.41
N ARG A 131 -13.53 9.26 -5.84
CA ARG A 131 -12.80 8.72 -7.01
C ARG A 131 -12.45 7.24 -6.81
N HIS A 132 -11.95 6.87 -5.64
CA HIS A 132 -11.64 5.46 -5.33
C HIS A 132 -12.89 4.60 -5.27
N ILE A 133 -13.96 5.06 -4.60
CA ILE A 133 -15.25 4.36 -4.57
C ILE A 133 -15.78 4.13 -5.99
N ALA A 134 -15.77 5.13 -6.86
CA ALA A 134 -16.21 4.99 -8.24
C ALA A 134 -15.35 3.97 -9.02
N ALA A 135 -14.03 3.97 -8.83
CA ALA A 135 -13.14 2.98 -9.43
C ALA A 135 -13.40 1.55 -8.90
N MET A 136 -13.63 1.39 -7.61
CA MET A 136 -13.91 0.10 -6.96
C MET A 136 -15.30 -0.44 -7.33
N ARG A 137 -16.31 0.43 -7.48
CA ARG A 137 -17.64 0.04 -7.99
C ARG A 137 -17.55 -0.52 -9.40
N ARG A 138 -16.78 0.12 -10.29
CA ARG A 138 -16.56 -0.39 -11.67
C ARG A 138 -15.89 -1.77 -11.68
N LYS A 139 -15.16 -2.12 -10.63
CA LYS A 139 -14.52 -3.43 -10.45
C LYS A 139 -15.36 -4.40 -9.61
N ASN A 140 -16.61 -4.07 -9.28
CA ASN A 140 -17.48 -4.86 -8.39
C ASN A 140 -16.85 -5.19 -7.03
N LEU A 141 -16.04 -4.28 -6.47
CA LEU A 141 -15.44 -4.46 -5.13
C LEU A 141 -16.27 -3.82 -4.02
N VAL A 142 -17.09 -2.82 -4.36
CA VAL A 142 -18.00 -2.15 -3.43
C VAL A 142 -19.34 -1.88 -4.09
N ALA A 143 -20.41 -1.82 -3.29
CA ALA A 143 -21.75 -1.47 -3.73
C ALA A 143 -22.38 -0.43 -2.80
N VAL A 144 -23.42 0.24 -3.29
CA VAL A 144 -24.28 1.06 -2.42
C VAL A 144 -25.20 0.10 -1.69
N GLU A 145 -25.12 0.06 -0.36
CA GLU A 145 -26.04 -0.73 0.46
C GLU A 145 -27.36 0.03 0.64
N ARG A 146 -27.28 1.29 1.06
CA ARG A 146 -28.44 2.15 1.31
C ARG A 146 -28.08 3.62 1.14
N ILE A 147 -29.11 4.48 1.12
CA ILE A 147 -28.97 5.93 1.02
C ILE A 147 -29.61 6.55 2.26
N GLU A 148 -28.83 7.33 3.02
CA GLU A 148 -29.33 8.10 4.16
C GLU A 148 -29.34 9.59 3.80
N GLY A 149 -30.55 10.15 3.64
CA GLY A 149 -30.73 11.52 3.17
C GLY A 149 -30.17 11.73 1.76
N ARG A 150 -29.02 12.41 1.66
CA ARG A 150 -28.30 12.67 0.40
C ARG A 150 -26.96 11.91 0.31
N SER A 151 -26.69 11.01 1.26
CA SER A 151 -25.41 10.33 1.40
C SER A 151 -25.58 8.83 1.14
N PRO A 152 -25.02 8.29 0.04
CA PRO A 152 -24.93 6.85 -0.15
C PRO A 152 -23.94 6.24 0.86
N LEU A 153 -24.32 5.12 1.46
CA LEU A 153 -23.41 4.27 2.24
C LEU A 153 -22.96 3.09 1.39
N TYR A 154 -21.67 2.81 1.45
CA TYR A 154 -21.03 1.78 0.64
C TYR A 154 -20.60 0.60 1.51
N MET A 155 -20.79 -0.61 1.00
CA MET A 155 -20.30 -1.85 1.59
C MET A 155 -19.32 -2.55 0.65
N ALA A 156 -18.36 -3.29 1.20
CA ALA A 156 -17.56 -4.22 0.41
C ALA A 156 -18.45 -5.33 -0.15
N LEU A 157 -18.22 -5.71 -1.41
CA LEU A 157 -18.74 -6.95 -1.96
C LEU A 157 -17.75 -8.07 -1.60
N GLU A 158 -18.24 -9.16 -1.00
CA GLU A 158 -17.37 -10.31 -0.71
C GLU A 158 -16.77 -10.86 -2.01
N VAL A 159 -15.44 -11.03 -2.02
CA VAL A 159 -14.67 -11.72 -3.06
C VAL A 159 -13.99 -12.91 -2.42
#